data_AF-A0A7K4LF51-F1
#
_entry.id   AF-A0A7K4LF51-F1
#
_cell.length_a   1.000
_cell.length_b   1.000
_cell.length_c   1.000
_cell.angle_alpha   90.00
_cell.angle_beta   90.00
_cell.angle_gamma   90.00
#
_symmetry.space_group_name_H-M   'P 1'
#
loop_
_entity.id
_entity.type
_entity.pdbx_description
1 polymer ?
#
loop_
_entity_poly.entity_id
_entity_poly.type
_entity_poly.pdbx_seq_one_letter_code
_entity_poly.pdbx_strand_id
1 'polypeptide(L)'
;QPNYTEIKQYCNHWRNFFDVSDSWSSIKSILDWTAIHQDSIVKIAGPGGWNDPDMALVIGNFGLSWEQAVTQMAMWAIMAAPLFMSNDLRDISAEAKGLLQNKEVIAINQDPLGRQGYRITKDNNFELWERPLSGRAHAVAVLNRQEIGGPRNFTFPLVFLGNGLACNPTCSVQQVLPASRDWGLHNWMSSLSVEVNPTGTALFKV
;
A
#
# COMPACT_ATOMS: atom_id res chain seq x y z
N GLN A 1 17.47 2.66 -20.21
CA GLN A 1 16.53 2.10 -19.21
C GLN A 1 17.05 0.72 -18.80
N PRO A 2 17.03 0.35 -17.51
CA PRO A 2 17.47 -0.97 -17.06
C PRO A 2 16.58 -2.07 -17.62
N ASN A 3 17.17 -3.22 -17.98
CA ASN A 3 16.45 -4.38 -18.48
C ASN A 3 15.95 -5.23 -17.29
N TYR A 4 14.75 -4.95 -16.81
CA TYR A 4 14.18 -5.64 -15.65
C TYR A 4 13.94 -7.14 -15.88
N THR A 5 13.75 -7.58 -17.13
CA THR A 5 13.60 -9.00 -17.46
C THR A 5 14.89 -9.78 -17.16
N GLU A 6 16.03 -9.18 -17.47
CA GLU A 6 17.35 -9.76 -17.20
C GLU A 6 17.68 -9.70 -15.71
N ILE A 7 17.41 -8.58 -15.04
CA ILE A 7 17.60 -8.45 -13.59
C ILE A 7 16.83 -9.54 -12.83
N LYS A 8 15.59 -9.82 -13.22
CA LYS A 8 14.78 -10.88 -12.62
C LYS A 8 15.36 -12.29 -12.74
N GLN A 9 16.19 -12.55 -13.75
CA GLN A 9 16.84 -13.86 -13.91
C GLN A 9 17.94 -14.11 -12.87
N TYR A 10 18.59 -13.04 -12.42
CA TYR A 10 19.75 -13.12 -11.52
C TYR A 10 19.44 -12.72 -10.08
N CYS A 11 18.36 -11.95 -9.84
CA CYS A 11 18.07 -11.35 -8.55
C CYS A 11 16.68 -11.75 -8.02
N ASN A 12 16.60 -12.11 -6.74
CA ASN A 12 15.30 -12.37 -6.08
C ASN A 12 14.49 -11.11 -5.81
N HIS A 13 15.18 -9.99 -5.60
CA HIS A 13 14.60 -8.66 -5.50
C HIS A 13 15.66 -7.64 -5.91
N TRP A 14 15.23 -6.43 -6.30
CA TRP A 14 16.14 -5.39 -6.76
C TRP A 14 15.69 -4.00 -6.30
N ARG A 15 16.67 -3.25 -5.80
CA ARG A 15 16.54 -1.85 -5.40
C ARG A 15 16.41 -0.97 -6.63
N ASN A 16 15.34 -0.18 -6.66
CA ASN A 16 15.02 0.66 -7.82
C ASN A 16 15.38 2.14 -7.66
N PHE A 17 15.37 2.65 -6.43
CA PHE A 17 15.43 4.08 -6.13
C PHE A 17 16.40 4.39 -4.98
N PHE A 18 16.52 5.68 -4.65
CA PHE A 18 17.37 6.19 -3.58
C PHE A 18 17.10 5.54 -2.21
N ASP A 19 18.08 5.66 -1.33
CA ASP A 19 17.99 5.12 0.01
C ASP A 19 16.86 5.79 0.81
N VAL A 20 16.09 4.98 1.53
CA VAL A 20 15.06 5.47 2.43
C VAL A 20 15.72 6.10 3.66
N SER A 21 15.25 7.29 4.02
CA SER A 21 15.61 7.95 5.28
C SER A 21 14.40 8.01 6.19
N ASP A 22 14.63 8.20 7.49
CA ASP A 22 13.57 8.37 8.50
C ASP A 22 12.87 9.73 8.36
N SER A 23 12.21 9.95 7.22
CA SER A 23 11.51 11.18 6.87
C SER A 23 10.33 10.92 5.93
N TRP A 24 9.25 11.65 6.16
CA TRP A 24 8.07 11.59 5.30
C TRP A 24 8.36 12.01 3.84
N SER A 25 9.29 12.93 3.63
CA SER A 25 9.74 13.32 2.28
C SER A 25 10.34 12.15 1.51
N SER A 26 11.11 11.28 2.18
CA SER A 26 11.67 10.07 1.58
C SER A 26 10.57 9.11 1.14
N ILE A 27 9.60 8.80 2.00
CA ILE A 27 8.47 7.93 1.67
C ILE A 27 7.68 8.47 0.48
N LYS A 28 7.33 9.76 0.49
CA LYS A 28 6.63 10.38 -0.65
C LYS A 28 7.42 10.24 -1.96
N SER A 29 8.73 10.49 -1.92
CA SER A 29 9.58 10.42 -3.11
C SER A 29 9.62 9.01 -3.71
N ILE A 30 9.67 7.98 -2.85
CA ILE A 30 9.63 6.57 -3.25
C ILE A 30 8.27 6.22 -3.88
N LEU A 31 7.17 6.64 -3.25
CA LEU A 31 5.81 6.40 -3.77
C LEU A 31 5.59 7.12 -5.10
N ASP A 32 6.04 8.38 -5.21
CA ASP A 32 5.94 9.17 -6.44
C ASP A 32 6.74 8.52 -7.58
N TRP A 33 7.98 8.12 -7.30
CA TRP A 33 8.82 7.47 -8.30
C TRP A 33 8.21 6.14 -8.75
N THR A 34 7.71 5.34 -7.81
CA THR A 34 7.05 4.06 -8.09
C THR A 34 5.79 4.27 -8.94
N ALA A 35 4.97 5.26 -8.62
CA ALA A 35 3.76 5.57 -9.37
C ALA A 35 4.05 6.06 -10.79
N ILE A 36 5.15 6.82 -10.99
CA ILE A 36 5.57 7.30 -12.31
C ILE A 36 6.08 6.14 -13.19
N HIS A 37 6.76 5.16 -12.60
CA HIS A 37 7.38 4.04 -13.32
C HIS A 37 6.55 2.75 -13.30
N GLN A 38 5.32 2.80 -12.76
CA GLN A 38 4.50 1.61 -12.49
C GLN A 38 4.28 0.73 -13.72
N ASP A 39 4.11 1.34 -14.91
CA ASP A 39 3.84 0.59 -16.15
C ASP A 39 4.97 -0.35 -16.57
N SER A 40 6.19 -0.06 -16.13
CA SER A 40 7.40 -0.85 -16.42
C SER A 40 7.73 -1.83 -15.29
N ILE A 41 7.62 -1.40 -14.04
CA ILE A 41 8.09 -2.20 -12.89
C ILE A 41 7.03 -3.19 -12.39
N VAL A 42 5.74 -2.83 -12.39
CA VAL A 42 4.66 -3.64 -11.79
C VAL A 42 4.47 -4.97 -12.53
N LYS A 43 4.64 -4.97 -13.86
CA LYS A 43 4.48 -6.17 -14.69
C LYS A 43 5.60 -7.20 -14.49
N ILE A 44 6.77 -6.76 -14.03
CA ILE A 44 7.94 -7.62 -13.86
C ILE A 44 7.92 -8.29 -12.49
N ALA A 45 7.40 -7.61 -11.46
CA ALA A 45 7.24 -8.18 -10.13
C ALA A 45 6.41 -9.47 -10.16
N GLY A 46 6.87 -10.49 -9.44
CA GLY A 46 6.16 -11.74 -9.28
C GLY A 46 6.94 -12.74 -8.42
N PRO A 47 6.39 -13.95 -8.19
CA PRO A 47 7.09 -15.00 -7.47
C PRO A 47 8.51 -15.22 -8.00
N GLY A 48 9.50 -15.08 -7.11
CA GLY A 48 10.93 -15.22 -7.42
C GLY A 48 11.65 -13.92 -7.84
N GLY A 49 10.95 -12.79 -8.01
CA GLY A 49 11.54 -11.51 -8.40
C GLY A 49 10.68 -10.31 -8.01
N TRP A 50 11.10 -9.54 -7.02
CA TRP A 50 10.32 -8.44 -6.43
C TRP A 50 10.97 -7.08 -6.62
N ASN A 51 10.15 -6.04 -6.82
CA ASN A 51 10.64 -4.67 -6.74
C ASN A 51 10.87 -4.31 -5.27
N ASP A 52 12.06 -3.80 -4.99
CA ASP A 52 12.43 -3.33 -3.67
C ASP A 52 12.40 -1.79 -3.66
N PRO A 53 11.35 -1.16 -3.09
CA PRO A 53 11.29 0.29 -2.88
C PRO A 53 12.22 0.76 -1.74
N ASP A 54 13.18 -0.07 -1.35
CA ASP A 54 14.13 0.03 -0.26
C ASP A 54 13.68 -0.51 1.10
N MET A 55 14.68 -1.07 1.78
CA MET A 55 14.75 -1.50 3.15
C MET A 55 14.74 -0.30 4.09
N ALA A 56 13.57 -0.01 4.63
CA ALA A 56 13.40 0.13 6.07
C ALA A 56 11.94 0.47 6.30
N LEU A 57 11.17 -0.46 6.85
CA LEU A 57 10.08 -0.04 7.72
C LEU A 57 10.76 0.75 8.87
N VAL A 58 10.79 2.08 8.74
CA VAL A 58 11.28 3.00 9.79
C VAL A 58 10.21 3.21 10.87
N ILE A 59 9.13 2.43 10.80
CA ILE A 59 8.09 2.31 11.81
C ILE A 59 8.73 1.91 13.14
N GLY A 60 8.60 2.77 14.14
CA GLY A 60 9.21 2.60 15.46
C GLY A 60 10.49 3.43 15.68
N ASN A 61 10.95 4.18 14.69
CA ASN A 61 12.02 5.17 14.86
C ASN A 61 11.44 6.57 15.21
N PHE A 62 12.16 7.65 14.92
CA PHE A 62 11.86 8.99 15.46
C PHE A 62 11.22 9.94 14.43
N GLY A 63 11.37 9.67 13.13
CA GLY A 63 11.08 10.62 12.06
C GLY A 63 9.68 10.54 11.45
N LEU A 64 8.87 9.53 11.80
CA LEU A 64 7.51 9.36 11.29
C LEU A 64 6.45 9.58 12.36
N SER A 65 5.37 10.27 11.97
CA SER A 65 4.13 10.27 12.75
C SER A 65 3.41 8.91 12.65
N TRP A 66 2.46 8.67 13.54
CA TRP A 66 1.64 7.45 13.50
C TRP A 66 0.94 7.25 12.14
N GLU A 67 0.35 8.30 11.60
CA GLU A 67 -0.33 8.26 10.29
C GLU A 67 0.62 7.92 9.15
N GLN A 68 1.86 8.44 9.21
CA GLN A 68 2.89 8.15 8.21
C GLN A 68 3.39 6.71 8.31
N ALA A 69 3.51 6.18 9.53
CA ALA A 69 3.84 4.78 9.76
C ALA A 69 2.75 3.84 9.21
N VAL A 70 1.47 4.15 9.44
CA VAL A 70 0.32 3.44 8.86
C VAL A 70 0.39 3.48 7.34
N THR A 71 0.66 4.65 6.76
CA THR A 71 0.84 4.80 5.31
C THR A 71 1.99 3.95 4.79
N GLN A 72 3.14 3.93 5.46
CA GLN A 72 4.28 3.11 5.05
C GLN A 72 3.90 1.62 5.01
N MET A 73 3.30 1.10 6.08
CA MET A 73 2.90 -0.31 6.15
C MET A 73 1.87 -0.67 5.08
N ALA A 74 0.85 0.17 4.89
CA ALA A 74 -0.20 -0.04 3.88
C ALA A 74 0.38 -0.04 2.46
N MET A 75 1.21 0.94 2.13
CA MET A 75 1.77 1.09 0.79
C MET A 75 2.77 -0.01 0.46
N TRP A 76 3.61 -0.45 1.39
CA TRP A 76 4.52 -1.58 1.17
C TRP A 76 3.74 -2.89 0.98
N ALA A 77 2.60 -3.06 1.65
CA ALA A 77 1.71 -4.18 1.40
C ALA A 77 1.10 -4.13 -0.02
N ILE A 78 0.67 -2.96 -0.49
CA ILE A 78 0.16 -2.79 -1.87
C ILE A 78 1.25 -3.02 -2.92
N MET A 79 2.47 -2.54 -2.68
CA MET A 79 3.58 -2.66 -3.64
C MET A 79 4.19 -4.07 -3.70
N ALA A 80 3.70 -5.04 -2.92
CA ALA A 80 4.31 -6.36 -2.78
C ALA A 80 5.82 -6.29 -2.45
N ALA A 81 6.17 -5.31 -1.62
CA ALA A 81 7.55 -5.03 -1.27
C ALA A 81 8.08 -6.07 -0.25
N PRO A 82 9.39 -6.37 -0.27
CA PRO A 82 10.04 -7.06 0.84
C PRO A 82 9.87 -6.27 2.15
N LEU A 83 9.46 -6.94 3.22
CA LEU A 83 9.27 -6.31 4.54
C LEU A 83 10.50 -6.51 5.43
N PHE A 84 11.52 -5.68 5.20
CA PHE A 84 12.71 -5.63 6.06
C PHE A 84 12.58 -4.48 7.07
N MET A 85 12.56 -4.83 8.36
CA MET A 85 12.49 -3.87 9.47
C MET A 85 13.88 -3.36 9.81
N SER A 86 14.01 -2.05 10.01
CA SER A 86 15.25 -1.41 10.46
C SER A 86 14.94 -0.49 11.64
N ASN A 87 14.71 -1.11 12.80
CA ASN A 87 14.38 -0.47 14.07
C ASN A 87 15.04 -1.22 15.24
N ASP A 88 15.09 -0.59 16.42
CA ASP A 88 15.56 -1.26 17.63
C ASP A 88 14.42 -2.10 18.24
N LEU A 89 14.47 -3.42 18.02
CA LEU A 89 13.46 -4.35 18.53
C LEU A 89 13.40 -4.42 20.07
N ARG A 90 14.42 -3.90 20.78
CA ARG A 90 14.46 -3.87 22.25
C ARG A 90 13.64 -2.72 22.81
N ASP A 91 13.48 -1.64 22.05
CA ASP A 91 12.82 -0.40 22.45
C ASP A 91 11.82 0.05 21.40
N ILE A 92 10.84 -0.83 21.12
CA ILE A 92 9.74 -0.54 20.19
C ILE A 92 8.45 -0.29 20.95
N SER A 93 7.71 0.76 20.55
CA SER A 93 6.40 1.04 21.13
C SER A 93 5.39 -0.07 20.83
N ALA A 94 4.42 -0.26 21.72
CA ALA A 94 3.40 -1.30 21.57
C ALA A 94 2.54 -1.07 20.31
N GLU A 95 2.29 0.20 19.98
CA GLU A 95 1.55 0.64 18.81
C GLU A 95 2.29 0.28 17.51
N ALA A 96 3.58 0.62 17.41
CA ALA A 96 4.41 0.30 16.25
C ALA A 96 4.54 -1.22 16.07
N LYS A 97 4.74 -1.96 17.16
CA LYS A 97 4.74 -3.42 17.16
C LYS A 97 3.42 -4.00 16.66
N GLY A 98 2.29 -3.48 17.13
CA GLY A 98 0.95 -3.90 16.69
C GLY A 98 0.72 -3.70 15.20
N LEU A 99 1.18 -2.56 14.65
CA LEU A 99 1.10 -2.26 13.23
C LEU A 99 1.97 -3.21 12.39
N LEU A 100 3.24 -3.41 12.79
CA LEU A 100 4.18 -4.29 12.10
C LEU A 100 3.76 -5.76 12.14
N GLN A 101 3.09 -6.19 13.22
CA GLN A 101 2.60 -7.56 13.40
C GLN A 101 1.15 -7.77 12.94
N ASN A 102 0.55 -6.79 12.25
CA ASN A 102 -0.83 -6.91 11.78
C ASN A 102 -0.95 -8.02 10.73
N LYS A 103 -1.59 -9.13 11.14
CA LYS A 103 -1.72 -10.34 10.33
C LYS A 103 -2.46 -10.11 9.01
N GLU A 104 -3.44 -9.21 8.99
CA GLU A 104 -4.21 -8.94 7.77
C GLU A 104 -3.38 -8.17 6.74
N VAL A 105 -2.59 -7.19 7.19
CA VAL A 105 -1.70 -6.43 6.31
C VAL A 105 -0.55 -7.30 5.79
N ILE A 106 0.01 -8.14 6.67
CA ILE A 106 1.03 -9.13 6.27
C ILE A 106 0.45 -10.13 5.27
N ALA A 107 -0.79 -10.59 5.45
CA ALA A 107 -1.45 -11.49 4.51
C ALA A 107 -1.67 -10.84 3.13
N ILE A 108 -2.00 -9.54 3.09
CA ILE A 108 -2.05 -8.77 1.83
C ILE A 108 -0.66 -8.73 1.20
N ASN A 109 0.39 -8.44 1.97
CA ASN A 109 1.76 -8.38 1.46
C ASN A 109 2.20 -9.74 0.88
N GLN A 110 1.98 -10.82 1.62
CA GLN A 110 2.40 -12.20 1.33
C GLN A 110 1.40 -12.99 0.47
N ASP A 111 0.48 -12.31 -0.21
CA ASP A 111 -0.50 -12.99 -1.06
C ASP A 111 0.19 -13.84 -2.15
N PRO A 112 -0.20 -15.12 -2.32
CA PRO A 112 0.48 -16.06 -3.20
C PRO A 112 0.35 -15.73 -4.69
N LEU A 113 -0.60 -14.87 -5.10
CA LEU A 113 -0.68 -14.39 -6.48
C LEU A 113 0.57 -13.58 -6.83
N GLY A 114 1.20 -12.94 -5.84
CA GLY A 114 2.46 -12.23 -5.97
C GLY A 114 2.44 -11.08 -6.98
N ARG A 115 1.25 -10.55 -7.28
CA ARG A 115 1.11 -9.39 -8.17
C ARG A 115 1.26 -8.12 -7.37
N GLN A 116 2.19 -7.27 -7.80
CA GLN A 116 2.35 -5.93 -7.28
C GLN A 116 1.13 -5.06 -7.63
N GLY A 117 0.73 -4.21 -6.69
CA GLY A 117 -0.30 -3.20 -6.91
C GLY A 117 0.19 -1.96 -7.64
N TYR A 118 -0.75 -1.10 -8.02
CA TYR A 118 -0.50 0.11 -8.80
C TYR A 118 -1.46 1.23 -8.38
N ARG A 119 -1.11 2.46 -8.76
CA ARG A 119 -1.97 3.62 -8.55
C ARG A 119 -3.03 3.67 -9.65
N ILE A 120 -4.29 3.68 -9.25
CA ILE A 120 -5.44 3.85 -10.15
C ILE A 120 -5.59 5.32 -10.55
N THR A 121 -5.65 6.20 -9.54
CA THR A 121 -5.90 7.62 -9.77
C THR A 121 -5.27 8.49 -8.70
N LYS A 122 -5.06 9.75 -9.05
CA LYS A 122 -4.65 10.83 -8.15
C LYS A 122 -5.58 11.99 -8.38
N ASP A 123 -6.34 12.36 -7.35
CA ASP A 123 -7.31 13.46 -7.41
C ASP A 123 -7.29 14.28 -6.12
N ASN A 124 -7.23 15.61 -6.23
CA ASN A 124 -7.36 16.53 -5.09
C ASN A 124 -6.51 16.20 -3.84
N ASN A 125 -5.24 15.81 -4.05
CA ASN A 125 -4.28 15.31 -3.05
C ASN A 125 -4.64 13.96 -2.43
N PHE A 126 -5.60 13.23 -2.96
CA PHE A 126 -5.81 11.82 -2.69
C PHE A 126 -5.16 10.96 -3.75
N GLU A 127 -4.70 9.79 -3.32
CA GLU A 127 -4.24 8.73 -4.21
C GLU A 127 -4.98 7.45 -3.90
N LEU A 128 -5.52 6.84 -4.95
CA LEU A 128 -6.17 5.54 -4.87
C LEU A 128 -5.25 4.50 -5.50
N TRP A 129 -4.89 3.50 -4.72
CA TRP A 129 -4.05 2.40 -5.13
C TRP A 129 -4.78 1.09 -4.94
N GLU A 130 -4.51 0.12 -5.81
CA GLU A 130 -5.04 -1.23 -5.66
C GLU A 130 -3.98 -2.30 -5.89
N ARG A 131 -4.17 -3.44 -5.24
CA ARG A 131 -3.40 -4.66 -5.46
C ARG A 131 -4.37 -5.83 -5.68
N PRO A 132 -4.28 -6.55 -6.81
CA PRO A 132 -5.03 -7.78 -6.98
C PRO A 132 -4.45 -8.88 -6.08
N LEU A 133 -5.34 -9.59 -5.38
CA LEU A 133 -5.02 -10.69 -4.49
C LEU A 133 -5.57 -12.01 -5.03
N SER A 134 -5.16 -13.12 -4.42
CA SER A 134 -5.72 -14.43 -4.68
C SER A 134 -7.22 -14.49 -4.35
N GLY A 135 -7.95 -15.40 -5.02
CA GLY A 135 -9.38 -15.60 -4.74
C GLY A 135 -10.30 -14.49 -5.24
N ARG A 136 -9.87 -13.67 -6.22
CA ARG A 136 -10.60 -12.48 -6.74
C ARG A 136 -10.76 -11.34 -5.73
N ALA A 137 -10.05 -11.40 -4.61
CA ALA A 137 -9.99 -10.28 -3.67
C ALA A 137 -9.05 -9.18 -4.17
N HIS A 138 -9.24 -7.97 -3.68
CA HIS A 138 -8.40 -6.81 -3.97
C HIS A 138 -8.07 -6.07 -2.67
N ALA A 139 -6.83 -5.64 -2.51
CA ALA A 139 -6.49 -4.66 -1.49
C ALA A 139 -6.55 -3.26 -2.11
N VAL A 140 -7.15 -2.31 -1.41
CA VAL A 140 -7.34 -0.93 -1.87
C VAL A 140 -6.81 0.03 -0.81
N ALA A 141 -5.89 0.90 -1.18
CA ALA A 141 -5.35 1.92 -0.30
C ALA A 141 -5.74 3.32 -0.76
N VAL A 142 -6.32 4.10 0.17
CA VAL A 142 -6.66 5.51 -0.03
C VAL A 142 -5.70 6.35 0.79
N LEU A 143 -4.77 7.03 0.13
CA LEU A 143 -3.77 7.88 0.76
C LEU A 143 -4.17 9.35 0.64
N ASN A 144 -4.15 10.07 1.76
CA ASN A 144 -4.28 11.52 1.79
C ASN A 144 -2.88 12.17 1.83
N ARG A 145 -2.49 12.82 0.73
CA ARG A 145 -1.19 13.51 0.56
C ARG A 145 -1.16 14.90 1.20
N GLN A 146 -2.30 15.41 1.67
CA GLN A 146 -2.35 16.72 2.31
C GLN A 146 -1.68 16.65 3.69
N GLU A 147 -0.94 17.71 4.03
CA GLU A 147 -0.18 17.81 5.29
C GLU A 147 -0.74 18.88 6.24
N ILE A 148 -1.83 19.55 5.82
CA ILE A 148 -2.44 20.67 6.53
C ILE A 148 -3.94 20.42 6.65
N GLY A 149 -4.50 20.68 7.83
CA GLY A 149 -5.93 20.59 8.11
C GLY A 149 -6.31 19.33 8.89
N GLY A 150 -7.58 18.97 8.85
CA GLY A 150 -8.14 17.80 9.50
C GLY A 150 -8.37 16.62 8.53
N PRO A 151 -9.03 15.56 9.01
CA PRO A 151 -9.44 14.44 8.15
C PRO A 151 -10.32 14.92 6.99
N ARG A 152 -10.16 14.30 5.83
CA ARG A 152 -10.93 14.64 4.63
C ARG A 152 -11.63 13.41 4.07
N ASN A 153 -12.85 13.63 3.58
CA ASN A 153 -13.62 12.60 2.90
C ASN A 153 -13.18 12.47 1.44
N PHE A 154 -12.97 11.23 1.02
CA PHE A 154 -12.74 10.85 -0.36
C PHE A 154 -13.78 9.81 -0.77
N THR A 155 -14.50 10.11 -1.85
CA THR A 155 -15.55 9.23 -2.38
C THR A 155 -15.11 8.67 -3.72
N PHE A 156 -15.16 7.35 -3.86
CA PHE A 156 -14.86 6.67 -5.12
C PHE A 156 -15.91 5.58 -5.42
N PRO A 157 -16.30 5.41 -6.70
CA PRO A 157 -17.22 4.35 -7.08
C PRO A 157 -16.49 2.99 -7.12
N LEU A 158 -17.13 1.95 -6.60
CA LEU A 158 -16.53 0.60 -6.53
C LEU A 158 -16.31 -0.04 -7.90
N VAL A 159 -16.99 0.46 -8.94
CA VAL A 159 -16.77 0.05 -10.33
C VAL A 159 -15.34 0.28 -10.82
N PHE A 160 -14.58 1.20 -10.20
CA PHE A 160 -13.18 1.43 -10.56
C PHE A 160 -12.23 0.38 -10.01
N LEU A 161 -12.68 -0.43 -9.04
CA LEU A 161 -11.84 -1.44 -8.41
C LEU A 161 -11.77 -2.72 -9.26
N GLY A 162 -10.56 -3.26 -9.40
CA GLY A 162 -10.30 -4.51 -10.12
C GLY A 162 -10.80 -4.47 -11.56
N ASN A 163 -10.71 -3.31 -12.23
CA ASN A 163 -11.26 -3.07 -13.56
C ASN A 163 -12.76 -3.42 -13.68
N GLY A 164 -13.54 -3.17 -12.62
CA GLY A 164 -14.98 -3.42 -12.57
C GLY A 164 -15.37 -4.87 -12.23
N LEU A 165 -14.39 -5.73 -11.92
CA LEU A 165 -14.63 -7.13 -11.57
C LEU A 165 -14.64 -7.38 -10.06
N ALA A 166 -14.01 -6.53 -9.26
CA ALA A 166 -13.87 -6.75 -7.82
C ALA A 166 -15.24 -6.83 -7.11
N CYS A 167 -16.21 -6.02 -7.54
CA CYS A 167 -17.51 -5.90 -6.89
C CYS A 167 -18.70 -6.41 -7.72
N ASN A 168 -18.47 -7.19 -8.78
CA ASN A 168 -19.54 -7.67 -9.65
C ASN A 168 -19.97 -9.11 -9.32
N PRO A 169 -21.21 -9.37 -8.82
CA PRO A 169 -22.30 -8.41 -8.58
C PRO A 169 -22.25 -7.72 -7.20
N THR A 170 -21.54 -8.31 -6.23
CA THR A 170 -21.35 -7.76 -4.87
C THR A 170 -19.96 -8.10 -4.35
N CYS A 171 -19.38 -7.23 -3.52
CA CYS A 171 -18.14 -7.46 -2.76
C CYS A 171 -18.36 -7.24 -1.26
N SER A 172 -17.50 -7.82 -0.43
CA SER A 172 -17.46 -7.55 1.01
C SER A 172 -16.31 -6.58 1.27
N VAL A 173 -16.59 -5.43 1.85
CA VAL A 173 -15.55 -4.42 2.11
C VAL A 173 -15.16 -4.51 3.59
N GLN A 174 -13.91 -4.85 3.85
CA GLN A 174 -13.31 -4.83 5.18
C GLN A 174 -12.21 -3.77 5.23
N GLN A 175 -12.33 -2.82 6.15
CA GLN A 175 -11.22 -1.93 6.47
C GLN A 175 -10.21 -2.67 7.34
N VAL A 176 -8.94 -2.58 6.98
CA VAL A 176 -7.80 -3.22 7.67
C VAL A 176 -6.99 -2.17 8.45
N LEU A 177 -6.79 -0.99 7.88
CA LEU A 177 -6.09 0.14 8.51
C LEU A 177 -6.88 1.45 8.38
N PRO A 178 -6.73 2.41 9.31
CA PRO A 178 -5.92 2.34 10.54
C PRO A 178 -6.52 1.43 11.64
N ALA A 179 -7.80 1.09 11.56
CA ALA A 179 -8.45 0.15 12.47
C ALA A 179 -9.27 -0.87 11.66
N SER A 180 -9.28 -2.12 12.13
CA SER A 180 -10.05 -3.17 11.48
C SER A 180 -11.55 -2.95 11.71
N ARG A 181 -12.33 -2.82 10.63
CA ARG A 181 -13.77 -2.61 10.67
C ARG A 181 -14.41 -3.28 9.47
N ASP A 182 -15.45 -4.07 9.70
CA ASP A 182 -16.26 -4.60 8.61
C ASP A 182 -17.29 -3.56 8.16
N TRP A 183 -17.32 -3.29 6.85
CA TRP A 183 -18.30 -2.39 6.22
C TRP A 183 -19.43 -3.17 5.55
N GLY A 184 -19.31 -4.50 5.46
CA GLY A 184 -20.33 -5.38 4.93
C GLY A 184 -20.36 -5.45 3.41
N LEU A 185 -21.52 -5.86 2.87
CA LEU A 185 -21.70 -6.12 1.45
C LEU A 185 -22.07 -4.85 0.67
N HIS A 186 -21.35 -4.63 -0.42
CA HIS A 186 -21.56 -3.53 -1.33
C HIS A 186 -21.83 -4.03 -2.76
N ASN A 187 -22.67 -3.29 -3.48
CA ASN A 187 -23.02 -3.55 -4.88
C ASN A 187 -22.03 -2.81 -5.81
N TRP A 188 -21.75 -3.34 -7.01
CA TRP A 188 -20.86 -2.71 -8.00
C TRP A 188 -21.23 -1.25 -8.38
N MET A 189 -22.50 -0.86 -8.27
CA MET A 189 -22.95 0.51 -8.52
C MET A 189 -22.77 1.46 -7.32
N SER A 190 -22.40 0.95 -6.15
CA SER A 190 -22.25 1.78 -4.95
C SER A 190 -20.91 2.53 -4.94
N SER A 191 -20.88 3.64 -4.19
CA SER A 191 -19.66 4.39 -3.90
C SER A 191 -19.27 4.22 -2.43
N LEU A 192 -17.96 4.22 -2.18
CA LEU A 192 -17.38 4.21 -0.85
C LEU A 192 -16.90 5.63 -0.53
N SER A 193 -17.35 6.17 0.61
CA SER A 193 -16.89 7.44 1.14
C SER A 193 -16.05 7.17 2.37
N VAL A 194 -14.77 7.53 2.32
CA VAL A 194 -13.80 7.23 3.38
C VAL A 194 -13.19 8.51 3.90
N GLU A 195 -13.15 8.65 5.22
CA GLU A 195 -12.45 9.73 5.92
C GLU A 195 -10.99 9.31 6.15
N VAL A 196 -10.04 10.11 5.68
CA VAL A 196 -8.60 9.82 5.81
C VAL A 196 -7.86 11.02 6.39
N ASN A 197 -7.07 10.75 7.43
CA ASN A 197 -6.22 11.74 8.10
C ASN A 197 -5.14 12.30 7.18
N PRO A 198 -4.69 13.55 7.37
CA PRO A 198 -3.52 14.11 6.65
C PRO A 198 -2.31 13.18 6.78
N THR A 199 -1.64 12.87 5.67
CA THR A 199 -0.52 11.90 5.57
C THR A 199 -0.85 10.44 5.93
N GLY A 200 -2.11 10.15 6.24
CA GLY A 200 -2.61 8.82 6.60
C GLY A 200 -3.12 8.03 5.40
N THR A 201 -3.29 6.73 5.61
CA THR A 201 -3.84 5.81 4.61
C THR A 201 -4.93 4.94 5.23
N ALA A 202 -6.07 4.86 4.54
CA ALA A 202 -7.07 3.84 4.82
C ALA A 202 -6.85 2.65 3.88
N LEU A 203 -6.62 1.46 4.45
CA LEU A 203 -6.43 0.22 3.71
C LEU A 203 -7.69 -0.64 3.82
N PHE A 204 -8.17 -1.12 2.70
CA PHE A 204 -9.33 -1.99 2.59
C PHE A 204 -8.96 -3.30 1.90
N LYS A 205 -9.70 -4.34 2.23
CA LYS A 205 -9.77 -5.59 1.51
C LYS A 205 -11.19 -5.73 0.97
N VAL A 206 -11.29 -6.01 -0.32
CA VAL A 206 -12.52 -6.09 -1.11
C VAL A 206 -12.62 -7.46 -1.76
#